data_AF-A0A7V3M5J0-F1
#
_entry.id   AF-A0A7V3M5J0-F1
#
_cell.length_a   1.000
_cell.length_b   1.000
_cell.length_c   1.000
_cell.angle_alpha   90.00
_cell.angle_beta   90.00
_cell.angle_gamma   90.00
#
_symmetry.space_group_name_H-M   'P 1'
#
loop_
_entity.id
_entity.type
_entity.pdbx_description
1 polymer ?
#
loop_
_entity_poly.entity_id
_entity_poly.type
_entity_poly.pdbx_seq_one_letter_code
_entity_poly.pdbx_strand_id
1 'polypeptide(L)'
;MRIAMAGLIVAYLVSCSPPEAEPPPDPDAAVHVGEAEQLPRVLPPPSEDRPRFVGLWAASEEGCVDPAWRFEERRVTTQGEVSCEFNNVELTSTGYLIQAACTAQAPPTQETIQLSFAESARAMMVSGGPWTPISLTYCGPLQ
;
A
#
# COMPACT_ATOMS: atom_id res chain seq x y z
N MET A 1 39.10 -14.96 -63.64
CA MET A 1 40.24 -15.84 -63.28
C MET A 1 39.89 -16.53 -61.97
N ARG A 2 39.82 -17.86 -61.97
CA ARG A 2 39.44 -18.70 -60.82
C ARG A 2 40.65 -18.87 -59.89
N ILE A 3 40.47 -18.68 -58.59
CA ILE A 3 41.29 -19.37 -57.57
C ILE A 3 40.33 -19.83 -56.46
N ALA A 4 40.31 -21.14 -56.27
CA ALA A 4 39.71 -21.85 -55.14
C ALA A 4 40.80 -22.14 -54.10
N MET A 5 40.37 -22.40 -52.86
CA MET A 5 41.06 -23.01 -51.70
C MET A 5 40.96 -22.10 -50.47
N ALA A 6 40.89 -22.57 -49.24
CA ALA A 6 40.51 -23.82 -48.60
C ALA A 6 40.71 -23.54 -47.10
N GLY A 7 39.77 -23.96 -46.25
CA GLY A 7 39.98 -24.29 -44.83
C GLY A 7 40.57 -23.24 -43.88
N LEU A 8 39.84 -22.93 -42.80
CA LEU A 8 40.21 -23.44 -41.48
C LEU A 8 39.04 -23.19 -40.51
N ILE A 9 38.49 -24.26 -39.97
CA ILE A 9 37.54 -24.24 -38.87
C ILE A 9 38.36 -23.97 -37.61
N VAL A 10 38.13 -22.84 -36.93
CA VAL A 10 38.62 -22.59 -35.58
C VAL A 10 37.44 -22.73 -34.63
N ALA A 11 37.40 -23.86 -33.93
CA ALA A 11 36.50 -24.10 -32.82
C ALA A 11 36.97 -23.25 -31.63
N TYR A 12 36.20 -22.23 -31.25
CA TYR A 12 36.37 -21.54 -29.98
C TYR A 12 35.88 -22.47 -28.87
N LEU A 13 36.81 -23.05 -28.12
CA LEU A 13 36.50 -23.71 -26.86
C LEU A 13 36.14 -22.62 -25.85
N VAL A 14 34.84 -22.48 -25.59
CA VAL A 14 34.34 -21.82 -24.38
C VAL A 14 34.85 -22.63 -23.19
N SER A 15 35.83 -22.08 -22.48
CA SER A 15 36.22 -22.57 -21.15
C SER A 15 35.06 -22.27 -20.21
N CYS A 16 34.21 -23.26 -19.97
CA CYS A 16 33.21 -23.23 -18.91
C CYS A 16 33.95 -23.40 -17.58
N SER A 17 34.17 -22.32 -16.85
CA SER A 17 34.68 -22.37 -15.48
C SER A 17 33.70 -23.18 -14.61
N PRO A 18 34.19 -24.04 -13.70
CA PRO A 18 33.32 -24.72 -12.74
C PRO A 18 32.62 -23.68 -11.83
N PRO A 19 31.39 -23.95 -11.37
CA PRO A 19 30.74 -23.09 -10.39
C PRO A 19 31.58 -23.10 -9.11
N GLU A 20 32.12 -21.93 -8.77
CA GLU A 20 32.76 -21.67 -7.48
C GLU A 20 31.73 -22.03 -6.39
N ALA A 21 32.09 -22.95 -5.51
CA ALA A 21 31.23 -23.31 -4.39
C ALA A 21 30.96 -22.06 -3.57
N GLU A 22 29.68 -21.72 -3.38
CA GLU A 22 29.29 -20.60 -2.54
C GLU A 22 29.93 -20.78 -1.15
N PRO A 23 30.65 -19.77 -0.64
CA PRO A 23 31.23 -19.86 0.69
C PRO A 23 30.10 -20.11 1.71
N PRO A 24 30.37 -20.92 2.74
CA PRO A 24 29.36 -21.20 3.77
C PRO A 24 28.88 -19.88 4.37
N PRO A 25 27.58 -19.76 4.70
CA PRO A 25 27.02 -18.54 5.25
C PRO A 25 27.80 -18.16 6.51
N ASP A 26 28.31 -16.93 6.53
CA ASP A 26 29.04 -16.38 7.65
C ASP A 26 28.10 -16.32 8.88
N PRO A 27 28.37 -17.08 9.96
CA PRO A 27 27.53 -17.08 11.15
C PRO A 27 27.54 -15.72 11.87
N ASP A 28 28.54 -14.88 11.64
CA ASP A 28 28.66 -13.55 12.23
C ASP A 28 27.90 -12.48 11.41
N ALA A 29 27.51 -12.77 10.16
CA ALA A 29 26.68 -11.87 9.36
C ALA A 29 25.29 -11.67 9.98
N ALA A 30 24.74 -12.68 10.65
CA ALA A 30 23.46 -12.59 11.36
C ALA A 30 23.53 -11.67 12.59
N VAL A 31 24.71 -11.45 13.16
CA VAL A 31 24.93 -10.60 14.35
C VAL A 31 24.96 -9.12 13.97
N HIS A 32 25.24 -8.79 12.71
CA HIS A 32 25.28 -7.43 12.18
C HIS A 32 23.96 -6.94 11.58
N VAL A 33 22.96 -7.84 11.43
CA VAL A 33 21.60 -7.44 11.12
C VAL A 33 21.00 -6.95 12.44
N GLY A 34 21.00 -5.64 12.64
CA GLY A 34 20.30 -5.01 13.76
C GLY A 34 18.85 -5.51 13.83
N GLU A 35 18.23 -5.39 15.02
CA GLU A 35 16.82 -5.74 15.21
C GLU A 35 15.98 -5.30 14.01
N ALA A 36 15.23 -6.24 13.44
CA ALA A 36 14.34 -5.94 12.33
C ALA A 36 13.43 -4.78 12.76
N GLU A 37 13.60 -3.62 12.13
CA GLU A 37 12.71 -2.48 12.30
C GLU A 37 11.28 -3.00 12.16
N GLN A 38 10.43 -2.73 13.15
CA GLN A 38 9.03 -3.12 13.11
C GLN A 38 8.44 -2.55 11.82
N LEU A 39 8.20 -3.44 10.85
CA LEU A 39 7.58 -3.06 9.59
C LEU A 39 6.26 -2.34 9.93
N PRO A 40 5.95 -1.21 9.25
CA PRO A 40 4.76 -0.42 9.52
C PRO A 40 3.51 -1.32 9.50
N ARG A 41 2.51 -0.97 10.32
CA ARG A 41 1.31 -1.79 10.58
C ARG A 41 0.73 -2.31 9.26
N VAL A 42 0.58 -3.63 9.15
CA VAL A 42 0.13 -4.28 7.91
C VAL A 42 -1.35 -3.92 7.67
N LEU A 43 -1.70 -3.53 6.45
CA LEU A 43 -3.11 -3.35 6.07
C LEU A 43 -3.89 -4.62 6.38
N PRO A 44 -5.08 -4.53 7.01
CA PRO A 44 -5.90 -5.72 7.23
C PRO A 44 -6.20 -6.35 5.87
N PRO A 45 -6.20 -7.69 5.76
CA PRO A 45 -6.66 -8.34 4.54
C PRO A 45 -8.12 -7.93 4.29
N PRO A 46 -8.55 -7.80 3.02
CA PRO A 46 -9.96 -7.61 2.73
C PRO A 46 -10.74 -8.81 3.31
N SER A 47 -11.78 -8.52 4.09
CA SER A 47 -12.66 -9.53 4.68
C SER A 47 -14.10 -9.27 4.28
N GLU A 48 -14.90 -10.32 4.10
CA GLU A 48 -16.33 -10.19 3.78
C GLU A 48 -17.10 -9.53 4.94
N ASP A 49 -16.66 -9.76 6.17
CA ASP A 49 -17.32 -9.29 7.39
C ASP A 49 -16.93 -7.86 7.79
N ARG A 50 -15.82 -7.32 7.25
CA ARG A 50 -15.33 -5.99 7.59
C ARG A 50 -14.67 -5.30 6.40
N PRO A 51 -15.18 -4.14 5.96
CA PRO A 51 -14.55 -3.36 4.92
C PRO A 51 -13.14 -2.95 5.31
N ARG A 52 -12.22 -3.00 4.35
CA ARG A 52 -10.79 -2.77 4.59
C ARG A 52 -10.45 -1.36 5.06
N PHE A 53 -11.29 -0.39 4.72
CA PHE A 53 -11.10 1.00 5.15
C PHE A 53 -11.35 1.21 6.65
N VAL A 54 -11.99 0.26 7.35
CA VAL A 54 -12.34 0.42 8.77
C VAL A 54 -11.08 0.40 9.63
N GLY A 55 -10.83 1.50 10.34
CA GLY A 55 -9.64 1.68 11.15
C GLY A 55 -9.29 3.13 11.42
N LEU A 56 -8.12 3.31 12.03
CA LEU A 56 -7.47 4.59 12.27
C LEU A 56 -6.45 4.85 11.18
N TRP A 57 -6.41 6.08 10.70
CA TRP A 57 -5.58 6.49 9.56
C TRP A 57 -4.98 7.87 9.79
N ALA A 58 -3.82 8.13 9.17
CA ALA A 58 -3.14 9.42 9.24
C ALA A 58 -2.46 9.76 7.90
N ALA A 59 -2.15 11.03 7.68
CA ALA A 59 -1.46 11.48 6.47
C ALA A 59 0.04 11.08 6.43
N SER A 60 0.60 10.67 7.57
CA SER A 60 1.97 10.18 7.70
C SER A 60 2.10 9.20 8.88
N GLU A 61 3.23 8.50 8.98
CA GLU A 61 3.54 7.59 10.09
C GLU A 61 3.58 8.32 11.45
N GLU A 62 4.16 9.53 11.50
CA GLU A 62 4.21 10.34 12.71
C GLU A 62 2.80 10.71 13.20
N GLY A 63 1.88 10.93 12.26
CA GLY A 63 0.48 11.20 12.55
C GLY A 63 -0.27 10.02 13.18
N CYS A 64 0.29 8.81 13.16
CA CYS A 64 -0.32 7.65 13.81
C CYS A 64 -0.23 7.68 15.35
N VAL A 65 0.52 8.62 15.93
CA VAL A 65 0.49 8.90 17.39
C VAL A 65 -0.85 9.50 17.80
N ASP A 66 -1.45 10.33 16.94
CA ASP A 66 -2.78 10.93 17.13
C ASP A 66 -3.55 10.94 15.78
N PRO A 67 -4.13 9.80 15.38
CA PRO A 67 -4.68 9.60 14.04
C PRO A 67 -5.81 10.57 13.73
N ALA A 68 -5.60 11.40 12.71
CA ALA A 68 -6.58 12.41 12.34
C ALA A 68 -7.85 11.85 11.69
N TRP A 69 -7.81 10.61 11.19
CA TRP A 69 -8.91 9.99 10.46
C TRP A 69 -9.36 8.71 11.16
N ARG A 70 -10.66 8.65 11.46
CA ARG A 70 -11.32 7.46 11.97
C ARG A 70 -12.39 7.03 10.99
N PHE A 71 -12.21 5.86 10.41
CA PHE A 71 -13.16 5.23 9.50
C PHE A 71 -13.86 4.07 10.21
N GLU A 72 -15.17 4.19 10.32
CA GLU A 72 -16.10 3.18 10.83
C GLU A 72 -16.91 2.62 9.64
N GLU A 73 -17.61 1.50 9.84
CA GLU A 73 -18.36 0.85 8.74
C GLU A 73 -19.37 1.78 8.07
N ARG A 74 -19.90 2.75 8.82
CA ARG A 74 -20.97 3.66 8.36
C ARG A 74 -20.62 5.13 8.51
N ARG A 75 -19.39 5.47 8.87
CA ARG A 75 -19.02 6.85 9.17
C ARG A 75 -17.53 7.09 8.97
N VAL A 76 -17.16 8.30 8.59
CA VAL A 76 -15.80 8.81 8.78
C VAL A 76 -15.84 10.11 9.56
N THR A 77 -14.89 10.27 10.47
CA THR A 77 -14.64 11.52 11.17
C THR A 77 -13.18 11.91 11.01
N THR A 78 -12.94 13.18 10.69
CA THR A 78 -11.64 13.81 10.85
C THR A 78 -11.58 14.50 12.22
N GLN A 79 -10.39 14.83 12.74
CA GLN A 79 -10.18 15.59 13.99
C GLN A 79 -11.00 16.90 14.02
N GLY A 80 -12.25 16.83 14.47
CA GLY A 80 -13.15 17.96 14.76
C GLY A 80 -13.75 18.70 13.57
N GLU A 81 -13.24 18.52 12.35
CA GLU A 81 -13.60 19.38 11.21
C GLU A 81 -14.73 18.82 10.36
N VAL A 82 -14.72 17.51 10.08
CA VAL A 82 -15.68 16.89 9.16
C VAL A 82 -16.15 15.54 9.70
N SER A 83 -17.46 15.33 9.63
CA SER A 83 -18.08 14.02 9.85
C SER A 83 -18.97 13.68 8.67
N CYS A 84 -18.78 12.50 8.07
CA CYS A 84 -19.66 11.99 7.02
C CYS A 84 -20.33 10.68 7.45
N GLU A 85 -21.65 10.63 7.33
CA GLU A 85 -22.45 9.40 7.51
C GLU A 85 -22.62 8.69 6.17
N PHE A 86 -22.35 7.39 6.11
CA PHE A 86 -22.41 6.61 4.88
C PHE A 86 -23.83 6.11 4.63
N ASN A 87 -24.37 6.49 3.49
CA ASN A 87 -25.67 6.08 2.99
C ASN A 87 -25.57 4.78 2.19
N ASN A 88 -24.50 4.62 1.41
CA ASN A 88 -24.21 3.43 0.62
C ASN A 88 -22.70 3.19 0.53
N VAL A 89 -22.28 1.94 0.58
CA VAL A 89 -20.88 1.51 0.40
C VAL A 89 -20.87 0.42 -0.67
N GLU A 90 -20.24 0.70 -1.80
CA GLU A 90 -20.11 -0.23 -2.92
C GLU A 90 -18.65 -0.66 -3.07
N LEU A 91 -18.41 -1.96 -3.15
CA LEU A 91 -17.09 -2.50 -3.47
C LEU A 91 -16.83 -2.37 -4.98
N THR A 92 -15.67 -1.85 -5.34
CA THR A 92 -15.22 -1.67 -6.72
C THR A 92 -13.94 -2.45 -6.97
N SER A 93 -13.45 -2.46 -8.21
CA SER A 93 -12.18 -3.11 -8.56
C SER A 93 -10.95 -2.49 -7.88
N THR A 94 -11.02 -1.22 -7.46
CA THR A 94 -9.89 -0.49 -6.87
C THR A 94 -10.02 -0.25 -5.37
N GLY A 95 -11.18 -0.53 -4.77
CA GLY A 95 -11.50 -0.19 -3.39
C GLY A 95 -13.01 0.03 -3.22
N TYR A 96 -13.44 1.20 -2.76
CA TYR A 96 -14.84 1.48 -2.44
C TYR A 96 -15.33 2.79 -3.07
N LEU A 97 -16.61 2.80 -3.44
CA LEU A 97 -17.37 4.00 -3.76
C LEU A 97 -18.43 4.20 -2.69
N ILE A 98 -18.38 5.34 -2.01
CA ILE A 98 -19.22 5.62 -0.84
C ILE A 98 -20.06 6.85 -1.11
N GLN A 99 -21.38 6.73 -0.96
CA GLN A 99 -22.28 7.88 -0.92
C GLN A 99 -22.49 8.29 0.52
N ALA A 100 -22.25 9.55 0.85
CA ALA A 100 -22.27 10.01 2.22
C ALA A 100 -22.94 11.38 2.38
N ALA A 101 -23.54 11.59 3.55
CA ALA A 101 -23.96 12.92 3.99
C ALA A 101 -22.86 13.50 4.89
N CYS A 102 -22.14 14.50 4.39
CA CYS A 102 -21.02 15.13 5.07
C CYS A 102 -21.43 16.43 5.77
N THR A 103 -20.93 16.61 6.98
CA THR A 103 -21.09 17.84 7.77
C THR A 103 -19.71 18.37 8.12
N ALA A 104 -19.30 19.44 7.44
CA ALA A 104 -18.19 20.30 7.86
C ALA A 104 -18.73 21.55 8.57
N GLN A 105 -19.76 22.15 7.96
CA GLN A 105 -20.57 23.26 8.48
C GLN A 105 -22.04 22.96 8.11
N ALA A 106 -23.00 23.36 8.94
CA ALA A 106 -24.41 23.07 8.68
C ALA A 106 -24.95 23.91 7.50
N PRO A 107 -25.84 23.36 6.65
CA PRO A 107 -26.42 22.00 6.68
C PRO A 107 -25.54 20.92 5.99
N PRO A 108 -25.81 19.61 6.23
CA PRO A 108 -25.06 18.53 5.58
C PRO A 108 -25.21 18.53 4.04
N THR A 109 -24.13 18.19 3.32
CA THR A 109 -24.12 18.03 1.86
C THR A 109 -23.99 16.56 1.49
N GLN A 110 -24.59 16.17 0.35
CA GLN A 110 -24.41 14.83 -0.21
C GLN A 110 -23.13 14.80 -1.03
N GLU A 111 -22.26 13.86 -0.72
CA GLU A 111 -20.95 13.72 -1.33
C GLU A 111 -20.70 12.28 -1.78
N THR A 112 -19.88 12.13 -2.80
CA THR A 112 -19.32 10.84 -3.20
C THR A 112 -17.86 10.78 -2.75
N ILE A 113 -17.51 9.78 -1.97
CA ILE A 113 -16.15 9.49 -1.50
C ILE A 113 -15.66 8.25 -2.22
N GLN A 114 -14.50 8.32 -2.86
CA GLN A 114 -13.85 7.17 -3.47
C GLN A 114 -12.60 6.81 -2.68
N LEU A 115 -12.54 5.54 -2.28
CA LEU A 115 -11.41 4.93 -1.60
C LEU A 115 -10.71 3.97 -2.55
N SER A 116 -9.38 4.08 -2.66
CA SER A 116 -8.57 3.10 -3.38
C SER A 116 -7.33 2.72 -2.57
N PHE A 117 -6.80 1.53 -2.80
CA PHE A 117 -5.69 0.99 -2.01
C PHE A 117 -4.46 0.78 -2.87
N ALA A 118 -3.31 1.20 -2.34
CA ALA A 118 -2.01 0.89 -2.90
C ALA A 118 -1.34 -0.19 -2.04
N GLU A 119 -1.53 -1.46 -2.40
CA GLU A 119 -1.04 -2.61 -1.62
C GLU A 119 0.45 -2.52 -1.29
N SER A 120 1.27 -2.13 -2.27
CA SER A 120 2.73 -2.02 -2.11
C SER A 120 3.15 -0.94 -1.12
N ALA A 121 2.33 0.10 -0.95
CA ALA A 121 2.59 1.24 -0.08
C ALA A 121 1.79 1.18 1.24
N ARG A 122 0.94 0.16 1.43
CA ARG A 122 0.04 0.03 2.59
C ARG A 122 -0.80 1.28 2.84
N ALA A 123 -1.16 1.98 1.77
CA ALA A 123 -1.83 3.26 1.81
C ALA A 123 -3.25 3.18 1.24
N MET A 124 -4.13 4.03 1.76
CA MET A 124 -5.45 4.28 1.22
C MET A 124 -5.50 5.69 0.64
N MET A 125 -5.83 5.81 -0.64
CA MET A 125 -6.11 7.10 -1.27
C MET A 125 -7.60 7.43 -1.09
N VAL A 126 -7.87 8.57 -0.48
CA VAL A 126 -9.21 9.16 -0.34
C VAL A 126 -9.36 10.26 -1.38
N SER A 127 -10.47 10.27 -2.10
CA SER A 127 -10.81 11.32 -3.07
C SER A 127 -12.30 11.60 -3.05
N GLY A 128 -12.70 12.79 -3.51
CA GLY A 128 -14.07 13.28 -3.35
C GLY A 128 -14.35 13.70 -1.90
N GLY A 129 -15.62 13.77 -1.52
CA GLY A 129 -16.00 14.36 -0.25
C GLY A 129 -15.65 15.86 -0.16
N PRO A 130 -15.67 16.44 1.05
CA PRO A 130 -15.30 17.83 1.27
C PRO A 130 -13.78 18.05 1.33
N TRP A 131 -12.96 17.04 1.02
CA TRP A 131 -11.49 17.10 1.12
C TRP A 131 -10.82 17.10 -0.25
N THR A 132 -9.64 17.70 -0.34
CA THR A 132 -8.74 17.44 -1.46
C THR A 132 -8.26 15.98 -1.42
N PRO A 133 -7.98 15.34 -2.57
CA PRO A 133 -7.47 13.97 -2.58
C PRO A 133 -6.22 13.82 -1.68
N ILE A 134 -6.21 12.78 -0.84
CA ILE A 134 -5.16 12.54 0.17
C ILE A 134 -4.82 11.07 0.29
N SER A 135 -3.53 10.77 0.45
CA SER A 135 -3.04 9.43 0.79
C SER A 135 -2.94 9.28 2.30
N LEU A 136 -3.47 8.19 2.83
CA LEU A 136 -3.48 7.89 4.24
C LEU A 136 -2.75 6.57 4.54
N THR A 137 -1.95 6.60 5.59
CA THR A 137 -1.28 5.44 6.19
C THR A 137 -2.18 4.81 7.24
N TYR A 138 -2.19 3.47 7.29
CA TYR A 138 -2.95 2.73 8.28
C TYR A 138 -2.28 2.77 9.66
N CYS A 139 -2.98 3.34 10.64
CA CYS A 139 -2.50 3.47 12.01
C CYS A 139 -2.99 2.33 12.92
N GLY A 140 -3.92 1.48 12.48
CA GLY A 140 -4.38 0.34 13.26
C GLY A 140 -5.90 0.22 13.33
N PRO A 141 -6.40 -0.78 14.08
CA PRO A 141 -7.83 -0.99 14.25
C PRO A 141 -8.45 0.14 15.07
N LEU A 142 -9.77 0.29 14.95
CA LEU A 142 -10.56 1.08 15.91
C LEU A 142 -10.40 0.43 17.29
N GLN A 143 -10.12 1.25 18.32
CA GLN A 143 -10.15 0.82 19.71
C GLN A 143 -11.57 0.79 20.26
#